data_AF-A0A450WGY9-F1
#
_entry.id   AF-A0A450WGY9-F1
#
_cell.length_a   1.000
_cell.length_b   1.000
_cell.length_c   1.000
_cell.angle_alpha   90.00
_cell.angle_beta   90.00
_cell.angle_gamma   90.00
#
_symmetry.space_group_name_H-M   'P 1'
#
loop_
_entity.id
_entity.type
_entity.pdbx_description
1 polymer ?
#
loop_
_entity_poly.entity_id
_entity_poly.type
_entity_poly.pdbx_seq_one_letter_code
_entity_poly.pdbx_strand_id
1 'polypeptide(L)'
;MIINAALDAKSQDVGDMRRHVNKRLHDYMSGQRVYKGWTRYWSFTKNRTSLEDVLLIWKPINYDGFILYPEQYSVLEKDGRKIYVKKPVIYLNVDMIRLANINNSEKSFYAEFYLNIKSESDNVDIDYIEFTNAYRGRDSNKPLIDIRKIDEKGANKDSKVKLRSNHLYKVSGKFDFYPNLRLYPFDDQKFSISFQPINARYDFFIQPPKKELRDVDFTVDGWSIKNHYVGVDRDIIRNIEGYVSEEVIVPFYKFNYTWVMERSAVDYFIKIVIPLLVILMVTYFSIYIQLQYFEAIMTIQVTSLLASIALYFSVYKPLTDYATLSDKIFLFTYSSITFMMATSIFRSTNYVNSSNKLGLVVFFVQRYVFPLFILLIISYVMSAKYMSV
;
A
#
# COMPACT_ATOMS: atom_id res chain seq x y z
N MET A 1 10.59 56.02 10.65
CA MET A 1 9.44 56.15 9.72
C MET A 1 8.42 55.02 9.87
N ILE A 2 8.83 53.76 10.09
CA ILE A 2 7.91 52.62 10.33
C ILE A 2 7.30 52.65 11.75
N ILE A 3 8.04 53.13 12.77
CA ILE A 3 7.54 53.26 14.14
C ILE A 3 6.44 54.34 14.27
N ASN A 4 6.54 55.43 13.52
CA ASN A 4 5.51 56.48 13.51
C ASN A 4 4.23 56.04 12.77
N ALA A 5 4.36 55.17 11.75
CA ALA A 5 3.20 54.60 11.06
C ALA A 5 2.47 53.53 11.91
N ALA A 6 3.16 52.87 12.83
CA ALA A 6 2.57 51.92 13.78
C ALA A 6 1.88 52.61 14.97
N LEU A 7 2.29 53.83 15.33
CA LEU A 7 1.66 54.63 16.38
C LEU A 7 0.38 55.35 15.91
N ASP A 8 0.27 55.66 14.61
CA ASP A 8 -0.91 56.32 14.00
C ASP A 8 -2.00 55.34 13.51
N ALA A 9 -1.70 54.04 13.42
CA ALA A 9 -2.70 53.04 13.11
C ALA A 9 -3.56 52.78 14.35
N LYS A 10 -4.74 53.44 14.45
CA LYS A 10 -5.78 53.10 15.42
C LYS A 10 -5.88 51.59 15.52
N SER A 11 -5.72 51.03 16.72
CA SER A 11 -5.89 49.60 16.96
C SER A 11 -7.26 49.22 16.44
N GLN A 12 -7.30 48.61 15.25
CA GLN A 12 -8.54 48.04 14.77
C GLN A 12 -8.80 46.87 15.71
N ASP A 13 -9.86 47.02 16.49
CA ASP A 13 -10.31 46.02 17.44
C ASP A 13 -10.35 44.66 16.73
N VAL A 14 -9.69 43.67 17.30
CA VAL A 14 -9.66 42.30 16.78
C VAL A 14 -11.10 41.80 16.58
N GLY A 15 -12.04 42.29 17.38
CA GLY A 15 -13.47 42.06 17.20
C GLY A 15 -14.05 42.61 15.90
N ASP A 16 -13.58 43.74 15.40
CA ASP A 16 -14.01 44.33 14.12
C ASP A 16 -13.39 43.63 12.93
N MET A 17 -12.10 43.26 13.00
CA MET A 17 -11.48 42.40 11.97
C MET A 17 -12.19 41.05 11.89
N ARG A 18 -12.49 40.43 13.04
CA ARG A 18 -13.22 39.15 13.11
C ARG A 18 -14.65 39.27 12.57
N ARG A 19 -15.35 40.38 12.86
CA ARG A 19 -16.68 40.66 12.29
C ARG A 19 -16.61 40.89 10.77
N HIS A 20 -15.60 41.60 10.28
CA HIS A 20 -15.39 41.81 8.85
C HIS A 20 -15.12 40.49 8.12
N VAL A 21 -14.23 39.66 8.67
CA VAL A 21 -13.91 38.32 8.14
C VAL A 21 -15.16 37.42 8.18
N ASN A 22 -15.90 37.38 9.28
CA ASN A 22 -17.12 36.58 9.40
C ASN A 22 -18.24 37.03 8.45
N LYS A 23 -18.37 38.35 8.22
CA LYS A 23 -19.32 38.93 7.27
C LYS A 23 -18.97 38.53 5.83
N ARG A 24 -17.68 38.64 5.46
CA ARG A 24 -17.19 38.15 4.16
C ARG A 24 -17.34 36.62 4.02
N LEU A 25 -17.21 35.87 5.13
CA LEU A 25 -17.41 34.42 5.16
C LEU A 25 -18.86 33.99 4.96
N HIS A 26 -19.83 34.81 5.38
CA HIS A 26 -21.26 34.55 5.17
C HIS A 26 -21.64 34.54 3.68
N ASP A 27 -21.01 35.39 2.86
CA ASP A 27 -21.21 35.40 1.41
C ASP A 27 -20.79 34.06 0.76
N TYR A 28 -19.79 33.36 1.35
CA TYR A 28 -19.31 32.05 0.88
C TYR A 28 -20.14 30.85 1.37
N MET A 29 -21.01 31.03 2.36
CA MET A 29 -21.89 29.96 2.87
C MET A 29 -23.08 29.67 1.93
N SER A 30 -23.34 30.53 0.94
CA SER A 30 -24.55 30.48 0.12
C SER A 30 -24.52 29.55 -1.11
N GLY A 31 -23.48 28.70 -1.29
CA GLY A 31 -23.64 27.66 -2.32
C GLY A 31 -22.51 26.67 -2.58
N GLN A 32 -21.24 26.95 -2.30
CA GLN A 32 -20.17 26.04 -2.74
C GLN A 32 -19.06 25.71 -1.73
N ARG A 33 -19.03 26.31 -0.52
CA ARG A 33 -18.02 25.98 0.52
C ARG A 33 -16.56 26.01 0.05
N VAL A 34 -16.28 26.63 -1.10
CA VAL A 34 -14.98 26.70 -1.76
C VAL A 34 -14.72 28.14 -2.18
N TYR A 35 -13.63 28.74 -1.69
CA TYR A 35 -13.11 30.01 -2.15
C TYR A 35 -12.05 29.78 -3.24
N LYS A 36 -12.29 30.38 -4.40
CA LYS A 36 -11.40 30.36 -5.54
C LYS A 36 -10.42 31.53 -5.48
N GLY A 37 -9.25 31.31 -4.90
CA GLY A 37 -8.15 32.27 -4.94
C GLY A 37 -7.35 32.18 -6.23
N TRP A 38 -6.53 33.20 -6.49
CA TRP A 38 -5.73 33.29 -7.71
C TRP A 38 -4.60 32.25 -7.77
N THR A 39 -4.10 31.86 -6.60
CA THR A 39 -2.98 30.91 -6.46
C THR A 39 -3.35 29.70 -5.63
N ARG A 40 -4.41 29.78 -4.82
CA ARG A 40 -4.89 28.70 -3.97
C ARG A 40 -6.40 28.66 -3.87
N TYR A 41 -6.96 27.46 -3.99
CA TYR A 41 -8.33 27.14 -3.64
C TYR A 41 -8.40 26.82 -2.15
N TRP A 42 -9.38 27.38 -1.45
CA TRP A 42 -9.64 27.06 -0.05
C TRP A 42 -11.01 26.39 0.02
N SER A 43 -11.11 25.22 0.63
CA SER A 43 -12.41 24.60 0.92
C SER A 43 -12.66 24.56 2.42
N PHE A 44 -13.89 24.83 2.82
CA PHE A 44 -14.31 24.92 4.22
C PHE A 44 -15.49 23.98 4.45
N THR A 45 -15.23 22.86 5.10
CA THR A 45 -16.28 21.96 5.60
C THR A 45 -16.43 22.15 7.10
N LYS A 46 -17.59 21.76 7.68
CA LYS A 46 -17.89 21.89 9.11
C LYS A 46 -16.77 21.31 10.01
N ASN A 47 -16.03 20.32 9.52
CA ASN A 47 -15.02 19.58 10.27
C ASN A 47 -13.58 19.74 9.72
N ARG A 48 -13.37 20.41 8.58
CA ARG A 48 -12.04 20.50 7.93
C ARG A 48 -11.94 21.70 6.99
N THR A 49 -10.82 22.40 7.05
CA THR A 49 -10.38 23.36 6.02
C THR A 49 -9.33 22.68 5.14
N SER A 50 -9.46 22.76 3.81
CA SER A 50 -8.42 22.33 2.87
C SER A 50 -7.88 23.51 2.06
N LEU A 51 -6.62 23.40 1.66
CA LEU A 51 -5.90 24.36 0.84
C LEU A 51 -5.29 23.61 -0.34
N GLU A 52 -5.62 24.00 -1.56
CA GLU A 52 -5.09 23.40 -2.79
C GLU A 52 -4.45 24.46 -3.67
N ASP A 53 -3.32 24.15 -4.29
CA ASP A 53 -2.68 25.07 -5.24
C ASP A 53 -3.43 25.08 -6.57
N VAL A 54 -3.53 26.26 -7.19
CA VAL A 54 -4.08 26.40 -8.55
C VAL A 54 -3.04 25.88 -9.53
N LEU A 55 -3.37 24.79 -10.23
CA LEU A 55 -2.50 24.21 -11.27
C LEU A 55 -2.94 24.70 -12.65
N LEU A 56 -1.96 25.02 -13.48
CA LEU A 56 -2.17 25.38 -14.88
C LEU A 56 -2.35 24.10 -15.69
N ILE A 57 -3.44 24.02 -16.46
CA ILE A 57 -3.72 22.91 -17.36
C ILE A 57 -3.82 23.41 -18.80
N TRP A 58 -3.52 22.54 -19.74
CA TRP A 58 -3.66 22.81 -21.17
C TRP A 58 -4.10 21.55 -21.91
N LYS A 59 -4.58 21.74 -23.13
CA LYS A 59 -4.96 20.67 -24.05
C LYS A 59 -3.98 20.65 -25.23
N PRO A 60 -3.06 19.68 -25.28
CA PRO A 60 -2.16 19.52 -26.42
C PRO A 60 -2.91 19.16 -27.70
N ILE A 61 -2.29 19.50 -28.84
CA ILE A 61 -2.75 19.06 -30.16
C ILE A 61 -2.64 17.52 -30.20
N ASN A 62 -3.73 16.84 -30.56
CA ASN A 62 -3.86 15.36 -30.58
C ASN A 62 -3.90 14.66 -29.22
N TYR A 63 -4.18 15.38 -28.12
CA TYR A 63 -4.44 14.76 -26.83
C TYR A 63 -5.91 14.94 -26.45
N ASP A 64 -6.63 13.83 -26.28
CA ASP A 64 -7.98 13.85 -25.75
C ASP A 64 -7.94 13.92 -24.22
N GLY A 65 -8.05 15.13 -23.68
CA GLY A 65 -8.00 15.43 -22.25
C GLY A 65 -7.25 16.73 -21.93
N PHE A 66 -7.10 17.02 -20.64
CA PHE A 66 -6.25 18.09 -20.14
C PHE A 66 -5.05 17.49 -19.41
N ILE A 67 -3.89 18.07 -19.61
CA ILE A 67 -2.67 17.74 -18.85
C ILE A 67 -2.14 18.99 -18.18
N LEU A 68 -1.21 18.83 -17.25
CA LEU A 68 -0.49 19.95 -16.67
C LEU A 68 0.26 20.75 -17.75
N TYR A 69 0.14 22.07 -17.68
CA TYR A 69 0.94 22.97 -18.50
C TYR A 69 2.43 22.78 -18.16
N PRO A 70 3.36 22.79 -19.12
CA PRO A 70 4.76 22.42 -18.91
C PRO A 70 5.49 23.21 -17.81
N GLU A 71 4.96 24.39 -17.47
CA GLU A 71 5.50 25.28 -16.44
C GLU A 71 4.42 25.57 -15.40
N GLN A 72 4.67 25.22 -14.14
CA GLN A 72 3.81 25.56 -13.02
C GLN A 72 4.42 26.71 -12.23
N TYR A 73 3.62 27.37 -11.41
CA TYR A 73 4.09 28.45 -10.54
C TYR A 73 3.64 28.18 -9.12
N SER A 74 4.58 28.19 -8.18
CA SER A 74 4.28 28.23 -6.75
C SER A 74 4.60 29.60 -6.19
N VAL A 75 3.78 30.07 -5.25
CA VAL A 75 4.07 31.30 -4.51
C VAL A 75 4.85 30.96 -3.25
N LEU A 76 6.03 31.54 -3.12
CA LEU A 76 6.75 31.64 -1.86
C LEU A 76 6.58 33.05 -1.31
N GLU A 77 6.33 33.16 -0.02
CA GLU A 77 6.28 34.45 0.68
C GLU A 77 7.59 34.59 1.46
N LYS A 78 8.36 35.62 1.14
CA LYS A 78 9.63 35.93 1.80
C LYS A 78 9.70 37.42 2.06
N ASP A 79 9.97 37.81 3.30
CA ASP A 79 10.05 39.20 3.75
C ASP A 79 8.80 40.05 3.36
N GLY A 80 7.60 39.46 3.47
CA GLY A 80 6.33 40.11 3.13
C GLY A 80 6.11 40.34 1.62
N ARG A 81 6.95 39.77 0.76
CA ARG A 81 6.80 39.81 -0.72
C ARG A 81 6.45 38.44 -1.27
N LYS A 82 5.51 38.40 -2.20
CA LYS A 82 5.15 37.19 -2.95
C LYS A 82 6.09 37.01 -4.13
N ILE A 83 6.87 35.93 -4.10
CA ILE A 83 7.78 35.53 -5.17
C ILE A 83 7.14 34.33 -5.89
N TYR A 84 6.99 34.45 -7.20
CA TYR A 84 6.53 33.34 -8.05
C TYR A 84 7.74 32.51 -8.48
N VAL A 85 7.79 31.26 -8.02
CA VAL A 85 8.82 30.30 -8.41
C VAL A 85 8.25 29.39 -9.48
N LYS A 86 8.91 29.36 -10.62
CA LYS A 86 8.60 28.46 -11.73
C LYS A 86 9.04 27.04 -11.39
N LYS A 87 8.16 26.07 -11.63
CA LYS A 87 8.41 24.64 -11.45
C LYS A 87 8.19 23.90 -12.77
N PRO A 88 9.15 23.07 -13.23
CA PRO A 88 8.93 22.27 -14.42
C PRO A 88 7.89 21.17 -14.17
N VAL A 89 7.15 20.82 -15.21
CA VAL A 89 6.43 19.55 -15.27
C VAL A 89 7.28 18.52 -15.98
N ILE A 90 7.40 17.36 -15.35
CA ILE A 90 8.05 16.18 -15.90
C ILE A 90 6.97 15.22 -16.39
N TYR A 91 6.95 14.95 -17.69
CA TYR A 91 6.16 13.87 -18.26
C TYR A 91 6.94 12.57 -18.07
N LEU A 92 6.61 11.87 -16.99
CA LEU A 92 7.34 10.68 -16.54
C LEU A 92 6.56 9.42 -16.89
N ASN A 93 7.25 8.41 -17.43
CA ASN A 93 6.70 7.08 -17.60
C ASN A 93 7.60 6.04 -16.93
N VAL A 94 6.99 5.10 -16.22
CA VAL A 94 7.66 3.91 -15.67
C VAL A 94 7.10 2.70 -16.41
N ASP A 95 7.99 2.01 -17.10
CA ASP A 95 7.69 0.82 -17.90
C ASP A 95 8.37 -0.38 -17.26
N MET A 96 7.59 -1.27 -16.64
CA MET A 96 8.10 -2.30 -15.76
C MET A 96 8.57 -3.49 -16.59
N ILE A 97 9.78 -3.99 -16.34
CA ILE A 97 10.30 -5.14 -17.08
C ILE A 97 10.13 -6.40 -16.23
N ARG A 98 10.53 -6.28 -14.96
CA ARG A 98 10.55 -7.42 -14.04
C ARG A 98 10.38 -6.97 -12.61
N LEU A 99 9.58 -7.73 -11.88
CA LEU A 99 9.46 -7.64 -10.43
C LEU A 99 9.71 -9.02 -9.82
N ALA A 100 10.75 -9.13 -9.00
CA ALA A 100 11.24 -10.40 -8.49
C ALA A 100 11.73 -10.30 -7.03
N ASN A 101 12.12 -11.44 -6.45
CA ASN A 101 12.76 -11.52 -5.13
C ASN A 101 12.00 -10.77 -4.02
N ILE A 102 10.67 -10.90 -4.00
CA ILE A 102 9.84 -10.27 -2.96
C ILE A 102 10.12 -10.96 -1.63
N ASN A 103 10.70 -10.21 -0.69
CA ASN A 103 11.04 -10.65 0.64
C ASN A 103 10.12 -9.97 1.67
N ASN A 104 9.19 -10.74 2.22
CA ASN A 104 8.26 -10.26 3.24
C ASN A 104 8.97 -9.90 4.57
N SER A 105 10.07 -10.60 4.90
CA SER A 105 10.82 -10.40 6.14
C SER A 105 11.65 -9.13 6.08
N GLU A 106 12.35 -8.91 4.97
CA GLU A 106 13.12 -7.69 4.72
C GLU A 106 12.25 -6.53 4.20
N LYS A 107 10.95 -6.77 4.01
CA LYS A 107 9.99 -5.76 3.51
C LYS A 107 10.47 -5.09 2.22
N SER A 108 11.00 -5.89 1.29
CA SER A 108 11.63 -5.38 0.07
C SER A 108 11.39 -6.28 -1.13
N PHE A 109 11.54 -5.71 -2.32
CA PHE A 109 11.42 -6.41 -3.60
C PHE A 109 12.45 -5.89 -4.59
N TYR A 110 12.82 -6.70 -5.56
CA TYR A 110 13.66 -6.28 -6.69
C TYR A 110 12.77 -5.84 -7.84
N ALA A 111 13.12 -4.71 -8.46
CA ALA A 111 12.46 -4.22 -9.65
C ALA A 111 13.47 -3.79 -10.71
N GLU A 112 13.10 -4.01 -11.97
CA GLU A 112 13.81 -3.58 -13.15
C GLU A 112 12.82 -2.92 -14.10
N PHE A 113 13.10 -1.69 -14.52
CA PHE A 113 12.18 -0.90 -15.33
C PHE A 113 12.90 0.14 -16.18
N TYR A 114 12.23 0.58 -17.24
CA TYR A 114 12.61 1.78 -17.97
C TYR A 114 11.92 3.01 -17.38
N LEU A 115 12.69 4.07 -17.20
CA LEU A 115 12.21 5.36 -16.76
C LEU A 115 12.40 6.36 -17.89
N ASN A 116 11.29 6.90 -18.39
CA ASN A 116 11.30 7.94 -19.41
C ASN A 116 10.99 9.29 -18.78
N ILE A 117 11.92 10.24 -18.91
CA ILE A 117 11.83 11.59 -18.36
C ILE A 117 11.77 12.56 -19.54
N LYS A 118 10.65 13.29 -19.66
CA LYS A 118 10.47 14.33 -20.68
C LYS A 118 10.08 15.65 -20.04
N SER A 119 10.64 16.77 -20.53
CA SER A 119 10.23 18.11 -20.11
C SER A 119 10.46 19.14 -21.21
N GLU A 120 9.69 20.22 -21.19
CA GLU A 120 9.96 21.42 -22.00
C GLU A 120 10.98 22.36 -21.33
N SER A 121 11.33 22.10 -20.06
CA SER A 121 12.41 22.81 -19.38
C SER A 121 13.76 22.17 -19.71
N ASP A 122 14.79 23.01 -19.79
CA ASP A 122 16.15 22.59 -20.07
C ASP A 122 16.77 21.85 -18.87
N ASN A 123 17.68 20.90 -19.16
CA ASN A 123 18.49 20.19 -18.16
C ASN A 123 17.69 19.49 -17.05
N VAL A 124 16.49 19.01 -17.36
CA VAL A 124 15.75 18.10 -16.47
C VAL A 124 16.17 16.67 -16.77
N ASP A 125 16.73 15.99 -15.79
CA ASP A 125 17.24 14.63 -15.89
C ASP A 125 16.95 13.82 -14.61
N ILE A 126 17.56 12.63 -14.50
CA ILE A 126 17.41 11.75 -13.36
C ILE A 126 17.89 12.39 -12.04
N ASP A 127 18.81 13.35 -12.08
CA ASP A 127 19.41 13.94 -10.89
C ASP A 127 18.42 14.82 -10.10
N TYR A 128 17.29 15.17 -10.73
CA TYR A 128 16.18 15.86 -10.06
C TYR A 128 15.41 14.91 -9.13
N ILE A 129 15.48 13.61 -9.38
CA ILE A 129 14.58 12.61 -8.80
C ILE A 129 15.32 11.78 -7.74
N GLU A 130 14.76 11.74 -6.53
CA GLU A 130 15.15 10.80 -5.49
C GLU A 130 14.11 9.67 -5.37
N PHE A 131 14.59 8.42 -5.40
CA PHE A 131 13.79 7.24 -5.11
C PHE A 131 13.63 7.06 -3.60
N THR A 132 12.53 7.55 -3.05
CA THR A 132 12.27 7.56 -1.59
C THR A 132 12.18 6.19 -0.96
N ASN A 133 11.78 5.17 -1.71
CA ASN A 133 11.69 3.80 -1.25
C ASN A 133 12.76 2.90 -1.88
N ALA A 134 13.86 3.46 -2.40
CA ALA A 134 15.01 2.65 -2.75
C ALA A 134 15.64 2.09 -1.46
N TYR A 135 15.81 0.77 -1.42
CA TYR A 135 16.41 0.08 -0.28
C TYR A 135 17.84 0.58 -0.07
N ARG A 136 18.19 0.96 1.16
CA ARG A 136 19.52 1.50 1.48
C ARG A 136 20.37 0.46 2.20
N GLY A 137 21.63 0.34 1.81
CA GLY A 137 22.59 -0.58 2.44
C GLY A 137 22.91 -0.14 3.88
N ARG A 138 23.08 -1.11 4.80
CA ARG A 138 23.37 -0.84 6.23
C ARG A 138 24.64 -0.02 6.46
N ASP A 139 25.64 -0.18 5.60
CA ASP A 139 26.98 0.38 5.85
C ASP A 139 27.19 1.78 5.26
N SER A 140 26.54 2.11 4.14
CA SER A 140 26.78 3.36 3.40
C SER A 140 25.57 4.29 3.30
N ASN A 141 24.38 3.83 3.70
CA ASN A 141 23.10 4.51 3.51
C ASN A 141 22.85 4.97 2.06
N LYS A 142 23.57 4.41 1.08
CA LYS A 142 23.36 4.66 -0.34
C LYS A 142 22.23 3.77 -0.85
N PRO A 143 21.38 4.29 -1.75
CA PRO A 143 20.35 3.49 -2.39
C PRO A 143 21.01 2.37 -3.20
N LEU A 144 20.53 1.14 -3.03
CA LEU A 144 21.00 -0.04 -3.76
C LEU A 144 20.27 -0.15 -5.10
N ILE A 145 20.48 0.86 -5.95
CA ILE A 145 19.94 0.95 -7.30
C ILE A 145 21.06 1.22 -8.28
N ASP A 146 20.99 0.57 -9.43
CA ASP A 146 21.80 0.85 -10.60
C ASP A 146 20.94 1.61 -11.62
N ILE A 147 21.49 2.70 -12.14
CA ILE A 147 20.82 3.58 -13.08
C ILE A 147 21.73 3.74 -14.29
N ARG A 148 21.28 3.25 -15.43
CA ARG A 148 22.00 3.34 -16.70
C ARG A 148 21.20 4.16 -17.70
N LYS A 149 21.79 5.24 -18.20
CA LYS A 149 21.22 5.99 -19.32
C LYS A 149 21.29 5.16 -20.60
N ILE A 150 20.18 5.06 -21.33
CA ILE A 150 20.09 4.29 -22.58
C ILE A 150 20.21 5.22 -23.80
N ASP A 151 19.69 6.44 -23.72
CA ASP A 151 19.73 7.36 -24.84
C ASP A 151 21.13 7.96 -25.05
N GLU A 152 21.77 7.63 -26.18
CA GLU A 152 23.02 8.27 -26.65
C GLU A 152 22.77 9.61 -27.37
N LYS A 153 21.56 9.86 -27.87
CA LYS A 153 21.20 11.08 -28.62
C LYS A 153 20.19 11.91 -27.83
N GLY A 154 20.72 12.87 -27.06
CA GLY A 154 19.91 13.88 -26.38
C GLY A 154 18.99 14.59 -27.38
N ALA A 155 17.72 14.70 -27.01
CA ALA A 155 16.68 15.40 -27.75
C ALA A 155 16.58 15.00 -29.23
N ASN A 156 15.79 13.96 -29.52
CA ASN A 156 15.12 13.92 -30.82
C ASN A 156 14.29 15.20 -30.90
N LYS A 157 14.71 16.16 -31.73
CA LYS A 157 13.95 17.36 -32.10
C LYS A 157 12.74 16.93 -32.93
N ASP A 158 11.84 16.18 -32.32
CA ASP A 158 10.59 15.81 -32.97
C ASP A 158 9.78 17.10 -33.12
N SER A 159 9.60 17.53 -34.36
CA SER A 159 9.31 18.93 -34.72
C SER A 159 7.89 19.40 -34.34
N LYS A 160 7.13 18.56 -33.62
CA LYS A 160 5.73 18.81 -33.23
C LYS A 160 5.56 19.13 -31.73
N VAL A 161 6.53 18.84 -30.87
CA VAL A 161 6.46 19.14 -29.41
C VAL A 161 7.79 19.74 -28.97
N LYS A 162 7.77 20.87 -28.25
CA LYS A 162 8.97 21.58 -27.75
C LYS A 162 9.59 20.87 -26.54
N LEU A 163 9.86 19.56 -26.64
CA LEU A 163 10.59 18.83 -25.61
C LEU A 163 12.06 19.22 -25.67
N ARG A 164 12.57 19.79 -24.58
CA ARG A 164 13.99 20.19 -24.46
C ARG A 164 14.80 19.11 -23.75
N SER A 165 14.19 18.40 -22.81
CA SER A 165 14.73 17.20 -22.16
C SER A 165 13.91 15.97 -22.56
N ASN A 166 14.59 14.92 -23.01
CA ASN A 166 14.03 13.60 -23.27
C ASN A 166 15.12 12.56 -23.00
N HIS A 167 14.95 11.80 -21.93
CA HIS A 167 15.95 10.85 -21.45
C HIS A 167 15.29 9.54 -21.04
N LEU A 168 15.81 8.45 -21.60
CA LEU A 168 15.49 7.08 -21.22
C LEU A 168 16.59 6.50 -20.33
N TYR A 169 16.19 5.98 -19.17
CA TYR A 169 17.04 5.27 -18.23
C TYR A 169 16.53 3.86 -18.02
N LYS A 170 17.46 2.94 -17.78
CA LYS A 170 17.17 1.63 -17.18
C LYS A 170 17.51 1.73 -15.71
N VAL A 171 16.56 1.41 -14.85
CA VAL A 171 16.73 1.38 -13.40
C VAL A 171 16.52 -0.04 -12.93
N SER A 172 17.47 -0.54 -12.15
CA SER A 172 17.39 -1.87 -11.54
C SER A 172 17.87 -1.82 -10.12
N GLY A 173 17.14 -2.41 -9.19
CA GLY A 173 17.55 -2.41 -7.80
C GLY A 173 16.49 -2.91 -6.84
N LYS A 174 16.78 -2.72 -5.56
CA LYS A 174 15.92 -3.17 -4.48
C LYS A 174 15.12 -2.00 -3.91
N PHE A 175 13.83 -2.22 -3.68
CA PHE A 175 12.89 -1.22 -3.17
C PHE A 175 12.17 -1.73 -1.94
N ASP A 176 11.90 -0.82 -1.01
CA ASP A 176 11.12 -1.03 0.19
C ASP A 176 9.62 -1.02 -0.12
N PHE A 177 8.88 -1.91 0.55
CA PHE A 177 7.43 -1.93 0.56
C PHE A 177 6.91 -2.35 1.93
N TYR A 178 5.63 -2.08 2.20
CA TYR A 178 5.03 -2.38 3.50
C TYR A 178 3.95 -3.46 3.34
N PRO A 179 4.29 -4.74 3.53
CA PRO A 179 3.35 -5.83 3.30
C PRO A 179 2.25 -5.88 4.38
N ASN A 180 1.01 -6.10 3.96
CA ASN A 180 -0.12 -6.42 4.85
C ASN A 180 -0.43 -7.92 4.77
N LEU A 181 0.10 -8.70 5.70
CA LEU A 181 0.09 -10.17 5.65
C LEU A 181 -1.04 -10.79 6.47
N ARG A 182 -2.04 -9.99 6.91
CA ARG A 182 -3.17 -10.50 7.72
C ARG A 182 -3.92 -11.63 7.01
N LEU A 183 -4.02 -11.53 5.68
CA LEU A 183 -4.69 -12.50 4.82
C LEU A 183 -3.73 -13.49 4.16
N TYR A 184 -2.44 -13.48 4.52
CA TYR A 184 -1.47 -14.42 3.95
C TYR A 184 -1.98 -15.86 4.07
N PRO A 185 -1.96 -16.65 2.98
CA PRO A 185 -1.35 -16.40 1.65
C PRO A 185 -2.28 -15.81 0.57
N PHE A 186 -3.50 -15.41 0.92
CA PHE A 186 -4.52 -14.87 0.01
C PHE A 186 -4.51 -13.33 0.02
N ASP A 187 -3.32 -12.75 0.14
CA ASP A 187 -3.11 -11.33 0.32
C ASP A 187 -2.93 -10.57 -1.00
N ASP A 188 -3.48 -9.36 -1.04
CA ASP A 188 -3.17 -8.35 -2.06
C ASP A 188 -2.11 -7.40 -1.50
N GLN A 189 -1.08 -7.13 -2.30
CA GLN A 189 0.00 -6.23 -1.92
C GLN A 189 0.17 -5.08 -2.91
N LYS A 190 0.67 -3.97 -2.40
CA LYS A 190 0.99 -2.77 -3.16
C LYS A 190 2.50 -2.68 -3.31
N PHE A 191 2.96 -2.79 -4.55
CA PHE A 191 4.36 -2.58 -4.90
C PHE A 191 4.45 -1.23 -5.57
N SER A 192 5.22 -0.33 -4.98
CA SER A 192 5.32 1.03 -5.48
C SER A 192 6.76 1.40 -5.83
N ILE A 193 6.93 2.21 -6.87
CA ILE A 193 8.15 2.99 -7.06
C ILE A 193 7.80 4.43 -6.70
N SER A 194 8.47 4.94 -5.67
CA SER A 194 8.15 6.20 -5.04
C SER A 194 9.25 7.23 -5.28
N PHE A 195 8.88 8.37 -5.83
CA PHE A 195 9.78 9.42 -6.30
C PHE A 195 9.47 10.75 -5.62
N GLN A 196 10.50 11.55 -5.36
CA GLN A 196 10.37 12.93 -4.91
C GLN A 196 11.47 13.80 -5.54
N PRO A 197 11.33 15.14 -5.54
CA PRO A 197 12.44 16.03 -5.82
C PRO A 197 13.62 15.77 -4.87
N ILE A 198 14.86 15.79 -5.36
CA ILE A 198 16.03 15.58 -4.49
C ILE A 198 16.22 16.71 -3.47
N ASN A 199 15.78 17.93 -3.80
CA ASN A 199 15.79 19.09 -2.90
C ASN A 199 14.80 20.16 -3.39
N ALA A 200 14.59 21.20 -2.58
CA ALA A 200 13.67 22.29 -2.89
C ALA A 200 14.05 23.11 -4.14
N ARG A 201 15.32 23.06 -4.57
CA ARG A 201 15.79 23.73 -5.80
C ARG A 201 15.29 23.01 -7.05
N TYR A 202 15.16 21.69 -6.99
CA TYR A 202 14.73 20.85 -8.10
C TYR A 202 13.25 20.44 -7.98
N ASP A 203 12.43 21.25 -7.33
CA ASP A 203 11.01 20.96 -7.15
C ASP A 203 10.25 20.91 -8.49
N PHE A 204 9.47 19.86 -8.71
CA PHE A 204 8.77 19.59 -9.96
C PHE A 204 7.41 18.93 -9.74
N PHE A 205 6.57 18.97 -10.76
CA PHE A 205 5.36 18.15 -10.84
C PHE A 205 5.52 17.02 -11.84
N ILE A 206 4.88 15.88 -11.58
CA ILE A 206 4.82 14.78 -12.55
C ILE A 206 3.46 14.77 -13.24
N GLN A 207 3.50 14.65 -14.56
CA GLN A 207 2.35 14.28 -15.38
C GLN A 207 2.54 12.83 -15.86
N PRO A 208 1.78 11.85 -15.32
CA PRO A 208 1.83 10.49 -15.83
C PRO A 208 1.18 10.39 -17.21
N PRO A 209 1.51 9.35 -18.00
CA PRO A 209 0.81 9.07 -19.25
C PRO A 209 -0.63 8.64 -18.99
N LYS A 210 -1.42 8.59 -20.06
CA LYS A 210 -2.79 8.09 -20.02
C LYS A 210 -2.83 6.66 -19.48
N LYS A 211 -3.96 6.30 -18.86
CA LYS A 211 -4.14 4.99 -18.21
C LYS A 211 -3.90 3.84 -19.19
N GLU A 212 -4.29 3.99 -20.45
CA GLU A 212 -4.17 2.95 -21.49
C GLU A 212 -2.73 2.74 -21.98
N LEU A 213 -1.86 3.74 -21.78
CA LEU A 213 -0.44 3.69 -22.18
C LEU A 213 0.48 3.24 -21.04
N ARG A 214 -0.07 3.03 -19.85
CA ARG A 214 0.72 2.56 -18.70
C ARG A 214 0.91 1.07 -18.80
N ASP A 215 2.15 0.66 -18.60
CA ASP A 215 2.50 -0.74 -18.62
C ASP A 215 1.82 -1.53 -17.48
N VAL A 216 1.29 -2.68 -17.86
CA VAL A 216 0.60 -3.65 -17.02
C VAL A 216 1.04 -5.09 -17.33
N ASP A 217 1.97 -5.28 -18.27
CA ASP A 217 2.40 -6.59 -18.74
C ASP A 217 3.91 -6.74 -18.55
N PHE A 218 4.28 -7.33 -17.42
CA PHE A 218 5.67 -7.54 -17.04
C PHE A 218 5.86 -8.87 -16.32
N THR A 219 7.11 -9.32 -16.26
CA THR A 219 7.44 -10.61 -15.65
C THR A 219 7.40 -10.50 -14.12
N VAL A 220 6.52 -11.28 -13.48
CA VAL A 220 6.42 -11.37 -12.03
C VAL A 220 6.23 -12.82 -11.57
N ASP A 221 7.03 -13.23 -10.57
CA ASP A 221 7.05 -14.61 -10.09
C ASP A 221 6.10 -14.79 -8.89
N GLY A 222 5.04 -15.59 -9.07
CA GLY A 222 4.14 -15.96 -7.98
C GLY A 222 3.10 -14.90 -7.61
N TRP A 223 2.85 -13.92 -8.47
CA TRP A 223 1.83 -12.88 -8.31
C TRP A 223 1.05 -12.66 -9.60
N SER A 224 -0.16 -12.12 -9.48
CA SER A 224 -0.97 -11.66 -10.61
C SER A 224 -1.30 -10.18 -10.45
N ILE A 225 -1.23 -9.42 -11.53
CA ILE A 225 -1.49 -7.98 -11.51
C ILE A 225 -3.01 -7.75 -11.53
N LYS A 226 -3.52 -7.03 -10.54
CA LYS A 226 -4.94 -6.64 -10.45
C LYS A 226 -5.19 -5.24 -10.97
N ASN A 227 -4.34 -4.28 -10.58
CA ASN A 227 -4.55 -2.89 -10.90
C ASN A 227 -3.23 -2.10 -10.88
N HIS A 228 -3.21 -0.97 -11.58
CA HIS A 228 -2.09 -0.05 -11.59
C HIS A 228 -2.60 1.40 -11.55
N TYR A 229 -2.01 2.19 -10.66
CA TYR A 229 -2.33 3.61 -10.53
C TYR A 229 -1.10 4.43 -10.16
N VAL A 230 -1.20 5.73 -10.45
CA VAL A 230 -0.19 6.72 -10.07
C VAL A 230 -0.85 7.66 -9.08
N GLY A 231 -0.24 7.83 -7.91
CA GLY A 231 -0.70 8.72 -6.85
C GLY A 231 0.26 9.87 -6.64
N VAL A 232 -0.27 10.98 -6.12
CA VAL A 232 0.51 12.10 -5.60
C VAL A 232 0.16 12.27 -4.13
N ASP A 233 1.18 12.40 -3.31
CA ASP A 233 1.09 12.76 -1.90
C ASP A 233 1.88 14.05 -1.66
N ARG A 234 1.56 14.76 -0.58
CA ARG A 234 2.25 15.99 -0.19
C ARG A 234 2.83 15.79 1.21
N ASP A 235 4.16 15.83 1.29
CA ASP A 235 4.83 15.97 2.56
C ASP A 235 4.97 17.46 2.91
N ILE A 236 4.86 17.78 4.20
CA ILE A 236 4.90 19.16 4.69
C ILE A 236 6.12 19.27 5.60
N ILE A 237 7.21 19.79 5.04
CA ILE A 237 8.41 20.07 5.80
C ILE A 237 8.23 21.42 6.51
N ARG A 238 8.33 21.40 7.83
CA ARG A 238 8.34 22.60 8.66
C ARG A 238 9.78 23.04 8.83
N ASN A 239 10.14 24.15 8.20
CA ASN A 239 11.42 24.80 8.42
C ASN A 239 11.24 25.95 9.43
N ILE A 240 12.28 26.24 10.21
CA ILE A 240 12.32 27.41 11.09
C ILE A 240 13.39 28.34 10.51
N GLU A 241 12.98 29.49 9.97
CA GLU A 241 13.87 30.53 9.49
C GLU A 241 14.25 31.51 10.63
N GLY A 242 15.45 32.10 10.50
CA GLY A 242 16.08 32.91 11.55
C GLY A 242 16.72 32.07 12.65
N TYR A 243 17.01 32.68 13.81
CA TYR A 243 17.53 31.93 14.96
C TYR A 243 16.46 31.03 15.58
N VAL A 244 15.19 31.48 15.68
CA VAL A 244 14.00 30.68 16.11
C VAL A 244 12.64 31.34 15.72
N SER A 245 12.57 32.28 14.76
CA SER A 245 11.44 33.23 14.74
C SER A 245 10.32 32.97 13.73
N GLU A 246 10.56 32.30 12.61
CA GLU A 246 9.52 32.16 11.57
C GLU A 246 9.41 30.72 11.07
N GLU A 247 8.23 30.10 11.22
CA GLU A 247 7.93 28.78 10.64
C GLU A 247 7.63 28.95 9.14
N VAL A 248 8.51 28.44 8.30
CA VAL A 248 8.33 28.40 6.85
C VAL A 248 7.97 26.99 6.42
N ILE A 249 6.79 26.86 5.81
CA ILE A 249 6.29 25.58 5.33
C ILE A 249 6.72 25.38 3.88
N VAL A 250 7.50 24.33 3.61
CA VAL A 250 7.91 23.95 2.27
C VAL A 250 7.19 22.66 1.87
N PRO A 251 6.20 22.71 0.94
CA PRO A 251 5.52 21.52 0.48
C PRO A 251 6.43 20.71 -0.45
N PHE A 252 6.50 19.40 -0.22
CA PHE A 252 7.23 18.45 -1.05
C PHE A 252 6.27 17.45 -1.68
N TYR A 253 6.33 17.30 -3.00
CA TYR A 253 5.46 16.36 -3.71
C TYR A 253 6.12 14.99 -3.81
N LYS A 254 5.43 13.97 -3.31
CA LYS A 254 5.82 12.57 -3.44
C LYS A 254 4.92 11.89 -4.44
N PHE A 255 5.50 11.25 -5.43
CA PHE A 255 4.79 10.56 -6.50
C PHE A 255 4.99 9.05 -6.36
N ASN A 256 3.93 8.28 -6.55
CA ASN A 256 3.97 6.83 -6.38
C ASN A 256 3.37 6.14 -7.61
N TYR A 257 4.18 5.36 -8.34
CA TYR A 257 3.69 4.39 -9.31
C TYR A 257 3.41 3.09 -8.57
N THR A 258 2.17 2.63 -8.52
CA THR A 258 1.76 1.51 -7.66
C THR A 258 1.05 0.42 -8.43
N TRP A 259 1.60 -0.79 -8.36
CA TRP A 259 0.99 -2.02 -8.84
C TRP A 259 0.36 -2.76 -7.67
N VAL A 260 -0.93 -3.04 -7.79
CA VAL A 260 -1.68 -3.89 -6.85
C VAL A 260 -1.66 -5.30 -7.41
N MET A 261 -1.09 -6.24 -6.65
CA MET A 261 -0.89 -7.61 -7.09
C MET A 261 -1.46 -8.60 -6.07
N GLU A 262 -2.10 -9.66 -6.55
CA GLU A 262 -2.60 -10.79 -5.76
C GLU A 262 -1.55 -11.90 -5.74
N ARG A 263 -1.32 -12.51 -4.58
CA ARG A 263 -0.39 -13.63 -4.45
C ARG A 263 -0.99 -14.90 -5.08
N SER A 264 -0.18 -15.62 -5.85
CA SER A 264 -0.54 -16.97 -6.32
C SER A 264 -0.55 -17.95 -5.15
N ALA A 265 -1.74 -18.38 -4.75
CA ALA A 265 -1.92 -19.32 -3.63
C ALA A 265 -1.90 -20.80 -4.05
N VAL A 266 -1.60 -21.13 -5.32
CA VAL A 266 -1.64 -22.50 -5.84
C VAL A 266 -0.69 -23.42 -5.08
N ASP A 267 0.55 -22.97 -4.86
CA ASP A 267 1.57 -23.75 -4.13
C ASP A 267 1.13 -24.03 -2.69
N TYR A 268 0.52 -23.04 -2.04
CA TYR A 268 -0.04 -23.18 -0.70
C TYR A 268 -1.18 -24.19 -0.66
N PHE A 269 -2.10 -24.16 -1.63
CA PHE A 269 -3.19 -25.14 -1.70
C PHE A 269 -2.67 -26.57 -1.79
N ILE A 270 -1.70 -26.81 -2.69
CA ILE A 270 -1.17 -28.15 -2.95
C ILE A 270 -0.33 -28.65 -1.77
N LYS A 271 0.54 -27.82 -1.20
CA LYS A 271 1.48 -28.24 -0.17
C LYS A 271 0.91 -28.20 1.25
N ILE A 272 -0.16 -27.46 1.48
CA ILE A 272 -0.65 -27.17 2.85
C ILE A 272 -2.11 -27.56 3.00
N VAL A 273 -3.01 -26.97 2.20
CA VAL A 273 -4.45 -27.18 2.36
C VAL A 273 -4.85 -28.63 2.11
N ILE A 274 -4.36 -29.23 1.02
CA ILE A 274 -4.68 -30.63 0.68
C ILE A 274 -4.15 -31.60 1.76
N PRO A 275 -2.86 -31.59 2.14
CA PRO A 275 -2.36 -32.45 3.21
C PRO A 275 -3.10 -32.27 4.54
N LEU A 276 -3.41 -31.02 4.92
CA LEU A 276 -4.14 -30.73 6.15
C LEU A 276 -5.58 -31.27 6.12
N LEU A 277 -6.25 -31.20 4.96
CA LEU A 277 -7.56 -31.80 4.76
C LEU A 277 -7.51 -33.33 4.86
N VAL A 278 -6.47 -33.98 4.31
CA VAL A 278 -6.26 -35.43 4.45
C VAL A 278 -6.06 -35.82 5.93
N ILE A 279 -5.26 -35.07 6.69
CA ILE A 279 -5.07 -35.29 8.13
C ILE A 279 -6.41 -35.18 8.87
N LEU A 280 -7.20 -34.15 8.58
CA LEU A 280 -8.53 -33.98 9.17
C LEU A 280 -9.50 -35.12 8.79
N MET A 281 -9.47 -35.59 7.54
CA MET A 281 -10.28 -36.74 7.11
C MET A 281 -9.89 -38.03 7.84
N VAL A 282 -8.59 -38.33 7.97
CA VAL A 282 -8.11 -39.50 8.71
C VAL A 282 -8.53 -39.41 10.18
N THR A 283 -8.38 -38.23 10.79
CA THR A 283 -8.85 -37.98 12.16
C THR A 283 -10.37 -38.22 12.25
N TYR A 284 -11.15 -37.74 11.28
CA TYR A 284 -12.60 -37.95 11.25
C TYR A 284 -12.96 -39.42 11.10
N PHE A 285 -12.28 -40.18 10.24
CA PHE A 285 -12.56 -41.61 10.08
C PHE A 285 -12.28 -42.44 11.32
N SER A 286 -11.37 -41.99 12.20
CA SER A 286 -11.09 -42.68 13.47
C SER A 286 -12.34 -42.86 14.36
N ILE A 287 -13.35 -41.99 14.27
CA ILE A 287 -14.55 -42.05 15.13
C ILE A 287 -15.45 -43.26 14.82
N TYR A 288 -15.31 -43.84 13.62
CA TYR A 288 -16.11 -44.98 13.15
C TYR A 288 -15.52 -46.32 13.58
N ILE A 289 -14.30 -46.32 14.13
CA ILE A 289 -13.70 -47.50 14.74
C ILE A 289 -14.50 -47.84 16.02
N GLN A 290 -14.67 -49.13 16.28
CA GLN A 290 -15.38 -49.61 17.47
C GLN A 290 -14.63 -49.20 18.75
N LEU A 291 -15.38 -48.79 19.77
CA LEU A 291 -14.85 -48.31 21.06
C LEU A 291 -13.92 -49.30 21.77
N GLN A 292 -14.07 -50.61 21.52
CA GLN A 292 -13.18 -51.63 22.06
C GLN A 292 -11.72 -51.45 21.62
N TYR A 293 -11.49 -50.80 20.48
CA TYR A 293 -10.15 -50.43 19.98
C TYR A 293 -9.84 -48.95 20.28
N PHE A 294 -10.20 -48.47 21.47
CA PHE A 294 -9.96 -47.08 21.89
C PHE A 294 -8.50 -46.65 21.74
N GLU A 295 -7.55 -47.53 22.03
CA GLU A 295 -6.12 -47.27 21.86
C GLU A 295 -5.74 -46.94 20.41
N ALA A 296 -6.35 -47.62 19.43
CA ALA A 296 -6.16 -47.33 18.02
C ALA A 296 -6.74 -45.97 17.61
N ILE A 297 -7.92 -45.62 18.14
CA ILE A 297 -8.56 -44.31 17.91
C ILE A 297 -7.65 -43.18 18.41
N MET A 298 -7.18 -43.29 19.65
CA MET A 298 -6.29 -42.30 20.26
C MET A 298 -4.97 -42.19 19.50
N THR A 299 -4.38 -43.32 19.10
CA THR A 299 -3.13 -43.33 18.32
C THR A 299 -3.27 -42.57 17.00
N ILE A 300 -4.36 -42.79 16.25
CA ILE A 300 -4.63 -42.07 15.01
C ILE A 300 -4.79 -40.56 15.26
N GLN A 301 -5.54 -40.17 16.30
CA GLN A 301 -5.81 -38.77 16.61
C GLN A 301 -4.56 -38.02 17.08
N VAL A 302 -3.75 -38.64 17.94
CA VAL A 302 -2.46 -38.07 18.42
C VAL A 302 -1.46 -37.96 17.27
N THR A 303 -1.37 -38.98 16.41
CA THR A 303 -0.48 -38.95 15.24
C THR A 303 -0.90 -37.88 14.25
N SER A 304 -2.21 -37.68 14.06
CA SER A 304 -2.75 -36.61 13.21
C SER A 304 -2.44 -35.22 13.78
N LEU A 305 -2.53 -35.05 15.10
CA LEU A 305 -2.12 -33.81 15.76
C LEU A 305 -0.63 -33.54 15.55
N LEU A 306 0.23 -34.52 15.79
CA LEU A 306 1.68 -34.39 15.60
C LEU A 306 2.04 -34.10 14.14
N ALA A 307 1.38 -34.76 13.18
CA ALA A 307 1.55 -34.52 11.75
C ALA A 307 1.16 -33.08 11.36
N SER A 308 0.05 -32.58 11.90
CA SER A 308 -0.37 -31.19 11.65
C SER A 308 0.61 -30.16 12.22
N ILE A 309 1.18 -30.43 13.42
CA ILE A 309 2.21 -29.58 14.05
C ILE A 309 3.51 -29.61 13.24
N ALA A 310 3.92 -30.80 12.78
CA ALA A 310 5.09 -30.95 11.92
C ALA A 310 4.92 -30.18 10.60
N LEU A 311 3.74 -30.28 9.97
CA LEU A 311 3.43 -29.53 8.76
C LEU A 311 3.54 -28.02 9.01
N TYR A 312 2.98 -27.50 10.10
CA TYR A 312 3.10 -26.08 10.45
C TYR A 312 4.55 -25.63 10.62
N PHE A 313 5.42 -26.45 11.20
CA PHE A 313 6.83 -26.10 11.33
C PHE A 313 7.57 -26.11 9.99
N SER A 314 7.25 -27.04 9.08
CA SER A 314 7.85 -27.12 7.75
C SER A 314 7.46 -25.98 6.79
N VAL A 315 6.32 -25.34 7.03
CA VAL A 315 5.78 -24.30 6.16
C VAL A 315 6.48 -22.96 6.41
N TYR A 316 6.73 -22.21 5.33
CA TYR A 316 7.20 -20.83 5.42
C TYR A 316 6.17 -19.97 6.17
N LYS A 317 6.66 -19.24 7.18
CA LYS A 317 5.86 -18.34 8.00
C LYS A 317 6.44 -16.93 7.87
N PRO A 318 5.67 -15.93 7.40
CA PRO A 318 6.15 -14.57 7.42
C PRO A 318 6.39 -14.10 8.86
N LEU A 319 7.45 -13.32 9.07
CA LEU A 319 7.73 -12.71 10.36
C LEU A 319 6.82 -11.50 10.56
N THR A 320 5.76 -11.66 11.37
CA THR A 320 4.80 -10.60 11.68
C THR A 320 4.48 -10.54 13.18
N ASP A 321 4.17 -9.35 13.68
CA ASP A 321 3.74 -9.13 15.07
C ASP A 321 2.28 -9.56 15.34
N TYR A 322 1.59 -10.04 14.31
CA TYR A 322 0.19 -10.47 14.35
C TYR A 322 0.02 -11.83 13.69
N ALA A 323 -1.03 -12.56 14.08
CA ALA A 323 -1.37 -13.85 13.48
C ALA A 323 -1.95 -13.70 12.07
N THR A 324 -1.37 -14.42 11.11
CA THR A 324 -1.85 -14.49 9.72
C THR A 324 -3.07 -15.41 9.60
N LEU A 325 -3.77 -15.36 8.46
CA LEU A 325 -4.86 -16.29 8.18
C LEU A 325 -4.35 -17.74 8.14
N SER A 326 -3.17 -17.99 7.56
CA SER A 326 -2.51 -19.30 7.62
C SER A 326 -2.33 -19.79 9.06
N ASP A 327 -1.81 -18.95 9.96
CA ASP A 327 -1.61 -19.33 11.38
C ASP A 327 -2.94 -19.69 12.05
N LYS A 328 -4.00 -18.93 11.74
CA LYS A 328 -5.36 -19.21 12.24
C LYS A 328 -5.88 -20.56 11.73
N ILE A 329 -5.66 -20.92 10.46
CA ILE A 329 -6.07 -22.22 9.90
C ILE A 329 -5.41 -23.37 10.68
N PHE A 330 -4.11 -23.27 10.97
CA PHE A 330 -3.41 -24.26 11.78
C PHE A 330 -3.93 -24.31 13.22
N LEU A 331 -4.14 -23.17 13.88
CA LEU A 331 -4.71 -23.11 15.23
C LEU A 331 -6.11 -23.73 15.30
N PHE A 332 -6.96 -23.47 14.30
CA PHE A 332 -8.28 -24.10 14.20
C PHE A 332 -8.17 -25.61 14.00
N THR A 333 -7.19 -26.06 13.23
CA THR A 333 -6.93 -27.49 13.00
C THR A 333 -6.52 -28.18 14.30
N TYR A 334 -5.60 -27.60 15.06
CA TYR A 334 -5.19 -28.14 16.36
C TYR A 334 -6.35 -28.20 17.34
N SER A 335 -7.14 -27.13 17.39
CA SER A 335 -8.32 -27.05 18.24
C SER A 335 -9.37 -28.10 17.85
N SER A 336 -9.56 -28.33 16.55
CA SER A 336 -10.48 -29.35 16.01
C SER A 336 -10.03 -30.77 16.38
N ILE A 337 -8.75 -31.09 16.16
CA ILE A 337 -8.21 -32.43 16.48
C ILE A 337 -8.24 -32.65 17.99
N THR A 338 -7.87 -31.65 18.78
CA THR A 338 -7.90 -31.73 20.26
C THR A 338 -9.32 -31.89 20.79
N PHE A 339 -10.29 -31.18 20.21
CA PHE A 339 -11.70 -31.35 20.54
C PHE A 339 -12.21 -32.76 20.19
N MET A 340 -11.80 -33.29 19.04
CA MET A 340 -12.12 -34.66 18.64
C MET A 340 -11.50 -35.69 19.61
N MET A 341 -10.27 -35.45 20.06
CA MET A 341 -9.58 -36.27 21.06
C MET A 341 -10.28 -36.23 22.42
N ALA A 342 -10.63 -35.04 22.91
CA ALA A 342 -11.34 -34.86 24.18
C ALA A 342 -12.70 -35.57 24.17
N THR A 343 -13.46 -35.44 23.08
CA THR A 343 -14.75 -36.12 22.92
C THR A 343 -14.59 -37.65 22.82
N SER A 344 -13.52 -38.16 22.20
CA SER A 344 -13.22 -39.60 22.18
C SER A 344 -12.93 -40.15 23.58
N ILE A 345 -12.13 -39.44 24.38
CA ILE A 345 -11.84 -39.82 25.77
C ILE A 345 -13.14 -39.85 26.58
N PHE A 346 -13.95 -38.80 26.47
CA PHE A 346 -15.22 -38.70 27.20
C PHE A 346 -16.22 -39.80 26.81
N ARG A 347 -16.23 -40.19 25.52
CA ARG A 347 -17.04 -41.32 25.03
C ARG A 347 -16.58 -42.64 25.65
N SER A 348 -15.27 -42.86 25.77
CA SER A 348 -14.70 -44.06 26.40
C SER A 348 -15.04 -44.16 27.89
N THR A 349 -14.91 -43.07 28.65
CA THR A 349 -15.28 -43.06 30.08
C THR A 349 -16.77 -43.35 30.32
N ASN A 350 -17.66 -42.79 29.49
CA ASN A 350 -19.10 -43.01 29.65
C ASN A 350 -19.56 -44.41 29.24
N TYR A 351 -18.85 -45.07 28.33
CA TYR A 351 -19.09 -46.47 27.99
C TYR A 351 -18.90 -47.38 29.22
N VAL A 352 -17.91 -47.06 30.07
CA VAL A 352 -17.66 -47.78 31.32
C VAL A 352 -18.75 -47.51 32.37
N ASN A 353 -19.31 -46.29 32.41
CA ASN A 353 -20.27 -45.86 33.44
C ASN A 353 -21.76 -46.14 33.12
N SER A 354 -22.09 -46.99 32.15
CA SER A 354 -23.48 -47.42 31.82
C SER A 354 -24.47 -46.33 31.35
N SER A 355 -24.03 -45.06 31.25
CA SER A 355 -24.90 -43.95 30.79
C SER A 355 -25.04 -43.93 29.26
N ASN A 356 -25.92 -44.79 28.75
CA ASN A 356 -26.09 -45.03 27.31
C ASN A 356 -26.55 -43.77 26.53
N LYS A 357 -27.24 -42.83 27.18
CA LYS A 357 -27.74 -41.59 26.54
C LYS A 357 -26.62 -40.59 26.25
N LEU A 358 -25.66 -40.41 27.17
CA LEU A 358 -24.56 -39.46 26.99
C LEU A 358 -23.58 -39.90 25.91
N GLY A 359 -23.28 -41.21 25.84
CA GLY A 359 -22.45 -41.77 24.77
C GLY A 359 -23.04 -41.54 23.37
N LEU A 360 -24.36 -41.62 23.23
CA LEU A 360 -25.08 -41.38 21.98
C LEU A 360 -25.02 -39.90 21.57
N VAL A 361 -25.20 -38.97 22.52
CA VAL A 361 -25.05 -37.53 22.28
C VAL A 361 -23.63 -37.18 21.82
N VAL A 362 -22.61 -37.72 22.47
CA VAL A 362 -21.20 -37.49 22.09
C VAL A 362 -20.91 -38.03 20.70
N PHE A 363 -21.41 -39.22 20.37
CA PHE A 363 -21.28 -39.77 19.03
C PHE A 363 -21.97 -38.89 17.97
N PHE A 364 -23.16 -38.36 18.27
CA PHE A 364 -23.85 -37.43 17.39
C PHE A 364 -23.04 -36.14 17.15
N VAL A 365 -22.47 -35.58 18.22
CA VAL A 365 -21.58 -34.41 18.15
C VAL A 365 -20.38 -34.70 17.25
N GLN A 366 -19.68 -35.81 17.48
CA GLN A 366 -18.52 -36.20 16.65
C GLN A 366 -18.90 -36.42 15.17
N ARG A 367 -20.05 -37.04 14.90
CA ARG A 367 -20.45 -37.38 13.54
C ARG A 367 -20.92 -36.18 12.71
N TYR A 368 -21.65 -35.25 13.32
CA TYR A 368 -22.32 -34.15 12.61
C TYR A 368 -21.78 -32.77 12.94
N VAL A 369 -21.46 -32.49 14.22
CA VAL A 369 -20.96 -31.17 14.62
C VAL A 369 -19.52 -30.96 14.14
N PHE A 370 -18.69 -31.99 14.18
CA PHE A 370 -17.31 -31.90 13.67
C PHE A 370 -17.22 -31.53 12.18
N PRO A 371 -17.84 -32.26 11.23
CA PRO A 371 -17.76 -31.87 9.82
C PRO A 371 -18.44 -30.52 9.56
N LEU A 372 -19.52 -30.18 10.28
CA LEU A 372 -20.12 -28.85 10.21
C LEU A 372 -19.14 -27.76 10.65
N PHE A 373 -18.40 -27.98 11.73
CA PHE A 373 -17.38 -27.05 12.22
C PHE A 373 -16.25 -26.84 11.20
N ILE A 374 -15.78 -27.93 10.57
CA ILE A 374 -14.79 -27.84 9.48
C ILE A 374 -15.35 -27.07 8.28
N LEU A 375 -16.60 -27.34 7.88
CA LEU A 375 -17.24 -26.59 6.79
C LEU A 375 -17.40 -25.09 7.12
N LEU A 376 -17.72 -24.75 8.37
CA LEU A 376 -17.77 -23.36 8.84
C LEU A 376 -16.39 -22.70 8.77
N ILE A 377 -15.32 -23.41 9.13
CA ILE A 377 -13.94 -22.89 9.01
C ILE A 377 -13.59 -22.66 7.54
N ILE A 378 -13.89 -23.62 6.65
CA ILE A 378 -13.67 -23.46 5.21
C ILE A 378 -14.46 -22.27 4.68
N SER A 379 -15.73 -22.13 5.06
CA SER A 379 -16.56 -20.98 4.68
C SER A 379 -16.01 -19.67 5.21
N TYR A 380 -15.48 -19.65 6.44
CA TYR A 380 -14.83 -18.47 7.02
C TYR A 380 -13.57 -18.08 6.24
N VAL A 381 -12.71 -19.04 5.88
CA VAL A 381 -11.50 -18.79 5.07
C VAL A 381 -11.88 -18.26 3.68
N MET A 382 -12.88 -18.87 3.03
CA MET A 382 -13.39 -18.41 1.74
C MET A 382 -14.02 -17.02 1.84
N SER A 383 -14.81 -16.75 2.87
CA SER A 383 -15.43 -15.45 3.09
C SER A 383 -14.41 -14.36 3.41
N ALA A 384 -13.35 -14.69 4.16
CA ALA A 384 -12.26 -13.76 4.45
C ALA A 384 -11.53 -13.33 3.18
N LYS A 385 -11.49 -14.18 2.14
CA LYS A 385 -11.00 -13.83 0.81
C LYS A 385 -11.96 -12.91 0.05
N TYR A 386 -13.27 -13.18 0.11
CA TYR A 386 -14.25 -12.41 -0.67
C TYR A 386 -14.64 -11.06 -0.05
N MET A 387 -14.58 -10.91 1.28
CA MET A 387 -14.87 -9.62 1.95
C MET A 387 -13.72 -8.61 1.88
N SER A 388 -12.55 -8.98 1.36
CA SER A 388 -11.41 -8.07 1.18
C SER A 388 -11.33 -7.45 -0.22
N VAL A 389 -12.29 -7.75 -1.10
CA VAL A 389 -12.55 -7.04 -2.36
C VAL A 389 -13.64 -6.00 -2.11
#